data_AF-A0A1M6UCQ5-F1
#
_entry.id   AF-A0A1M6UCQ5-F1
#
_cell.length_a   1.000
_cell.length_b   1.000
_cell.length_c   1.000
_cell.angle_alpha   90.00
_cell.angle_beta   90.00
_cell.angle_gamma   90.00
#
_symmetry.space_group_name_H-M   'P 1'
#
loop_
_entity.id
_entity.type
_entity.pdbx_description
1 polymer ?
#
loop_
_entity_poly.entity_id
_entity_poly.type
_entity_poly.pdbx_seq_one_letter_code
_entity_poly.pdbx_strand_id
1 'polypeptide(L)'
;MDVAIKLMLVASVILAGYNLSQVLASYESVCKKVQDFKALAKETDSGDSSVKRSNFVLVTLLSMIYVTIAYLCGFAYWILGALVFKFALSLMLSNMELNRILKNGAIEKGFFKISKLDELANALVGLTVALILVL
;
A
#
# COMPACT_ATOMS: atom_id res chain seq x y z
N MET A 1 13.81 21.96 -3.29
CA MET A 1 14.49 20.73 -3.73
C MET A 1 14.96 19.92 -2.54
N ASP A 2 15.81 20.46 -1.66
CA ASP A 2 16.34 19.74 -0.48
C ASP A 2 15.25 19.23 0.50
N VAL A 3 14.21 20.04 0.77
CA VAL A 3 13.07 19.62 1.62
C VAL A 3 12.28 18.47 0.97
N ALA A 4 12.05 18.53 -0.35
CA ALA A 4 11.31 17.50 -1.08
C ALA A 4 12.07 16.16 -1.06
N ILE A 5 13.40 16.19 -1.24
CA ILE A 5 14.27 15.02 -1.15
C ILE A 5 14.18 14.38 0.24
N LYS A 6 14.27 15.18 1.32
CA LYS A 6 14.13 14.68 2.70
C LYS A 6 12.76 14.04 2.95
N LEU A 7 11.69 14.69 2.51
CA LEU A 7 10.33 14.14 2.61
C LEU A 7 10.19 12.83 1.82
N MET A 8 10.76 12.76 0.62
CA MET A 8 10.73 11.57 -0.22
C MET A 8 11.50 10.42 0.41
N LEU A 9 12.65 10.71 1.02
CA LEU A 9 13.48 9.71 1.69
C LEU A 9 12.75 9.14 2.91
N VAL A 10 12.16 10.00 3.75
CA VAL A 10 11.33 9.56 4.89
C VAL A 10 10.13 8.73 4.40
N ALA A 11 9.39 9.20 3.40
CA ALA A 11 8.26 8.48 2.84
C ALA A 11 8.66 7.11 2.28
N SER A 12 9.82 7.02 1.63
CA SER A 12 10.32 5.78 1.03
C SER A 12 10.81 4.78 2.08
N VAL A 13 11.43 5.25 3.16
CA VAL A 13 11.82 4.41 4.30
C VAL A 13 10.57 3.88 5.03
N ILE A 14 9.56 4.73 5.25
CA ILE A 14 8.28 4.31 5.85
C ILE A 14 7.60 3.28 4.96
N LEU A 15 7.53 3.53 3.64
CA LEU A 15 6.96 2.60 2.67
C LEU A 15 7.69 1.24 2.72
N ALA A 16 9.02 1.25 2.72
CA ALA A 16 9.83 0.04 2.81
C ALA A 16 9.60 -0.72 4.11
N GLY A 17 9.71 -0.04 5.25
CA GLY A 17 9.56 -0.65 6.57
C GLY A 17 8.15 -1.21 6.80
N TYR A 18 7.11 -0.45 6.41
CA TYR A 18 5.72 -0.90 6.52
C TYR A 18 5.48 -2.17 5.69
N ASN A 19 5.86 -2.15 4.40
CA ASN A 19 5.65 -3.30 3.54
C ASN A 19 6.49 -4.51 3.95
N LEU A 20 7.74 -4.33 4.40
CA LEU A 20 8.55 -5.42 4.96
C LEU A 20 7.89 -6.04 6.21
N SER A 21 7.29 -5.22 7.07
CA SER A 21 6.58 -5.74 8.24
C SER A 21 5.38 -6.61 7.86
N GLN A 22 4.68 -6.28 6.77
CA GLN A 22 3.59 -7.08 6.23
C GLN A 22 4.10 -8.37 5.55
N VAL A 23 5.23 -8.27 4.83
CA VAL A 23 5.92 -9.44 4.27
C VAL A 23 6.37 -10.42 5.35
N LEU A 24 6.62 -9.97 6.58
CA LEU A 24 6.96 -10.85 7.71
C LEU A 24 5.74 -11.32 8.50
N ALA A 25 4.56 -10.71 8.32
CA ALA A 25 3.35 -11.06 9.07
C ALA A 25 2.86 -12.47 8.69
N SER A 26 2.54 -13.30 9.69
CA SER A 26 1.97 -14.63 9.42
C SER A 26 0.55 -14.54 8.88
N TYR A 27 0.13 -15.53 8.10
CA TYR A 27 -1.24 -15.62 7.58
C TYR A 27 -2.30 -15.54 8.69
N GLU A 28 -2.02 -16.19 9.82
CA GLU A 28 -2.91 -16.18 10.99
C GLU A 28 -3.01 -14.79 11.62
N SER A 29 -1.89 -14.06 11.73
CA SER A 29 -1.90 -12.68 12.23
C SER A 29 -2.71 -11.75 11.32
N VAL A 30 -2.58 -11.89 10.01
CA VAL A 30 -3.33 -11.08 9.05
C VAL A 30 -4.82 -11.43 9.08
N CYS A 31 -5.17 -12.72 9.13
CA CYS A 31 -6.56 -13.17 9.30
C CYS A 31 -7.18 -12.60 10.58
N LYS A 32 -6.46 -12.61 11.70
CA LYS A 32 -6.93 -12.06 12.97
C LYS A 32 -7.19 -10.55 12.86
N LYS A 33 -6.25 -9.79 12.29
CA LYS A 33 -6.44 -8.34 12.07
C LYS A 33 -7.67 -8.03 11.21
N VAL A 34 -7.93 -8.85 10.19
CA VAL A 34 -9.10 -8.71 9.32
C VAL A 34 -10.40 -9.01 10.08
N GLN A 35 -10.40 -10.01 10.95
CA GLN A 35 -11.55 -10.31 11.82
C GLN A 35 -11.80 -9.18 12.82
N ASP A 36 -10.75 -8.67 13.48
CA ASP A 36 -10.83 -7.54 14.40
C ASP A 36 -11.37 -6.29 13.68
N PHE A 37 -10.88 -6.02 12.47
CA PHE A 37 -11.35 -4.91 11.64
C PHE A 37 -12.84 -5.07 11.26
N LYS A 38 -13.28 -6.29 10.92
CA LYS A 38 -14.69 -6.56 10.63
C LYS A 38 -15.58 -6.39 11.87
N ALA A 39 -15.09 -6.78 13.05
CA ALA A 39 -15.80 -6.57 14.31
C ALA A 39 -15.98 -5.07 14.58
N LEU A 40 -14.92 -4.28 14.47
CA LEU A 40 -14.96 -2.81 14.62
C LEU A 40 -15.88 -2.14 13.58
N ALA A 41 -15.83 -2.58 12.32
CA ALA A 41 -16.71 -2.05 11.27
C ALA A 41 -18.19 -2.33 11.55
N LYS A 42 -18.50 -3.48 12.17
CA LYS A 42 -19.85 -3.85 12.60
C LYS A 42 -20.33 -3.04 13.80
N GLU A 43 -19.43 -2.74 14.75
CA GLU A 43 -19.74 -1.89 15.92
C GLU A 43 -20.00 -0.42 15.53
N THR A 44 -19.36 0.05 14.47
CA THR A 44 -19.46 1.45 14.03
C THR A 44 -20.64 1.70 13.08
N ASP A 45 -21.45 0.65 12.77
CA ASP A 45 -22.52 0.65 11.76
C ASP A 45 -22.09 1.18 10.38
N SER A 46 -20.78 1.17 10.14
CA SER A 46 -20.17 1.63 8.89
C SER A 46 -20.40 0.55 7.83
N GLY A 47 -21.34 0.78 6.92
CA GLY A 47 -21.62 -0.15 5.83
C GLY A 47 -20.37 -0.48 5.01
N ASP A 48 -20.29 -1.71 4.49
CA ASP A 48 -19.17 -2.24 3.69
C ASP A 48 -18.73 -1.32 2.54
N SER A 49 -19.67 -0.54 1.99
CA SER A 49 -19.41 0.45 0.93
C SER A 49 -18.60 1.65 1.43
N SER A 50 -18.82 2.10 2.66
CA SER A 50 -18.08 3.19 3.30
C SER A 50 -16.61 2.78 3.54
N VAL A 51 -16.39 1.57 4.04
CA VAL A 51 -15.06 0.99 4.27
C VAL A 51 -14.26 0.90 2.97
N LYS A 52 -14.87 0.35 1.90
CA LYS A 52 -14.23 0.27 0.58
C LYS A 52 -13.88 1.64 0.03
N ARG A 53 -14.80 2.60 0.12
CA ARG A 53 -14.58 3.97 -0.36
C ARG A 53 -13.46 4.66 0.41
N SER A 54 -13.44 4.52 1.73
CA SER A 54 -12.41 5.09 2.59
C SER A 54 -11.03 4.54 2.22
N ASN A 55 -10.89 3.22 2.14
CA ASN A 55 -9.62 2.59 1.74
C ASN A 55 -9.16 3.04 0.36
N PHE A 56 -10.06 3.05 -0.63
CA PHE A 56 -9.74 3.51 -1.98
C PHE A 56 -9.25 4.97 -2.00
N VAL A 57 -9.97 5.88 -1.34
CA VAL A 57 -9.59 7.29 -1.28
C VAL A 57 -8.25 7.46 -0.59
N LEU A 58 -8.05 6.79 0.55
CA LEU A 58 -6.86 6.96 1.37
C LEU A 58 -5.60 6.44 0.65
N VAL A 59 -5.67 5.24 0.05
CA VAL A 59 -4.54 4.67 -0.70
C VAL A 59 -4.26 5.51 -1.96
N THR A 60 -5.30 5.92 -2.70
CA THR A 60 -5.12 6.74 -3.91
C THR A 60 -4.46 8.07 -3.58
N LEU A 61 -4.90 8.73 -2.50
CA LEU A 61 -4.36 10.02 -2.08
C LEU A 61 -2.90 9.88 -1.62
N LEU A 62 -2.58 8.82 -0.86
CA LEU A 62 -1.20 8.52 -0.45
C LEU A 62 -0.29 8.27 -1.67
N SER A 63 -0.74 7.47 -2.63
CA SER A 63 0.01 7.19 -3.87
C SER A 63 0.22 8.45 -4.70
N MET A 64 -0.79 9.30 -4.84
CA MET A 64 -0.66 10.58 -5.56
C MET A 64 0.32 11.53 -4.87
N ILE A 65 0.28 11.64 -3.54
CA ILE A 65 1.24 12.45 -2.79
C ILE A 65 2.66 11.93 -3.04
N TYR A 66 2.88 10.62 -2.94
CA TYR A 66 4.20 10.02 -3.16
C TYR A 66 4.75 10.32 -4.55
N VAL A 67 3.94 10.14 -5.60
CA VAL A 67 4.33 10.45 -6.99
C VAL A 67 4.57 11.95 -7.19
N THR A 68 3.77 12.80 -6.55
CA THR A 68 3.94 14.25 -6.62
C THR A 68 5.27 14.68 -5.99
N ILE A 69 5.62 14.12 -4.83
CA ILE A 69 6.91 14.39 -4.18
C ILE A 69 8.06 13.88 -5.07
N ALA A 70 7.93 12.70 -5.69
CA ALA A 70 8.91 12.19 -6.63
C ALA A 70 9.11 13.13 -7.84
N TYR A 71 8.03 13.67 -8.39
CA TYR A 71 8.09 14.68 -9.45
C TYR A 71 8.83 15.94 -8.99
N LEU A 72 8.53 16.44 -7.79
CA LEU A 72 9.22 17.61 -7.21
C LEU A 72 10.71 17.35 -6.89
N CYS A 73 11.10 16.09 -6.74
CA CYS A 73 12.51 15.69 -6.59
C CYS A 73 13.26 15.62 -7.94
N GLY A 74 12.58 15.82 -9.07
CA GLY A 74 13.21 15.82 -10.40
C GLY A 74 13.37 14.43 -11.01
N PHE A 75 12.61 13.43 -10.56
CA PHE A 75 12.64 12.10 -11.18
C PHE A 75 12.20 12.16 -12.65
N ALA A 76 12.84 11.34 -13.49
CA ALA A 76 12.48 11.24 -14.89
C ALA A 76 11.04 10.76 -15.09
N TYR A 77 10.36 11.27 -16.11
CA TYR A 77 8.95 10.97 -16.38
C TYR A 77 8.62 9.48 -16.54
N TRP A 78 9.55 8.70 -17.08
CA TRP A 78 9.37 7.25 -17.21
C TRP A 78 9.38 6.54 -15.84
N ILE A 79 10.15 7.04 -14.86
CA ILE A 79 10.13 6.51 -13.48
C ILE A 79 8.79 6.85 -12.82
N LEU A 80 8.32 8.10 -13.00
CA LEU A 80 7.02 8.52 -12.48
C LEU A 80 5.90 7.68 -13.09
N GLY A 81 5.94 7.42 -14.39
CA GLY A 81 4.99 6.53 -15.07
C GLY A 81 5.01 5.11 -14.49
N ALA A 82 6.21 4.56 -14.24
CA ALA A 82 6.35 3.25 -13.62
C ALA A 82 5.79 3.21 -12.18
N LEU A 83 6.03 4.24 -11.38
CA LEU A 83 5.47 4.37 -10.02
C LEU A 83 3.94 4.44 -10.04
N VAL A 84 3.37 5.27 -10.92
CA VAL A 84 1.91 5.37 -11.09
C VAL A 84 1.32 4.03 -11.50
N PHE A 85 1.90 3.36 -12.48
CA PHE A 85 1.44 2.04 -12.93
C PHE A 85 1.52 1.01 -11.81
N LYS A 86 2.63 0.97 -11.06
CA LYS A 86 2.80 0.03 -9.94
C LYS A 86 1.78 0.29 -8.83
N PHE A 87 1.56 1.54 -8.45
CA PHE A 87 0.57 1.87 -7.41
C PHE A 87 -0.87 1.61 -7.89
N ALA A 88 -1.17 1.80 -9.17
CA ALA A 88 -2.46 1.42 -9.74
C ALA A 88 -2.69 -0.09 -9.61
N LEU A 89 -1.69 -0.92 -9.89
CA LEU A 89 -1.78 -2.37 -9.69
C LEU A 89 -1.99 -2.74 -8.21
N SER A 90 -1.23 -2.13 -7.30
CA SER A 90 -1.40 -2.34 -5.85
C SER A 90 -2.80 -1.94 -5.37
N LEU A 91 -3.34 -0.83 -5.87
CA LEU A 91 -4.71 -0.39 -5.60
C LEU A 91 -5.74 -1.41 -6.07
N MET A 92 -5.58 -1.96 -7.29
CA MET A 92 -6.48 -2.99 -7.81
C MET A 92 -6.44 -4.26 -6.98
N LEU A 93 -5.24 -4.73 -6.61
CA LEU A 93 -5.06 -5.90 -5.76
C LEU A 93 -5.67 -5.70 -4.37
N SER A 94 -5.41 -4.55 -3.73
CA SER A 94 -5.98 -4.20 -2.42
C SER A 94 -7.51 -4.17 -2.45
N ASN A 95 -8.10 -3.57 -3.50
CA ASN A 95 -9.55 -3.52 -3.64
C ASN A 95 -10.17 -4.91 -3.89
N MET A 96 -9.49 -5.76 -4.68
CA MET A 96 -9.90 -7.15 -4.90
C MET A 96 -9.86 -7.95 -3.59
N GLU A 97 -8.80 -7.80 -2.79
CA GLU A 97 -8.65 -8.46 -1.49
C GLU A 97 -9.77 -8.04 -0.54
N LEU A 98 -9.98 -6.73 -0.38
CA LEU A 98 -11.02 -6.18 0.49
C LEU A 98 -12.41 -6.66 0.07
N ASN A 99 -12.69 -6.73 -1.23
CA ASN A 99 -13.97 -7.25 -1.73
C ASN A 99 -14.15 -8.74 -1.41
N ARG A 100 -13.09 -9.56 -1.49
CA ARG A 100 -13.13 -10.97 -1.12
C ARG A 100 -13.29 -11.18 0.38
N ILE A 101 -12.57 -10.40 1.19
CA ILE A 101 -12.68 -10.41 2.65
C ILE A 101 -14.12 -10.10 3.07
N LEU A 102 -14.73 -9.07 2.49
CA LEU A 102 -16.09 -8.66 2.84
C LEU A 102 -17.13 -9.69 2.38
N LYS A 103 -16.95 -10.30 1.21
CA LYS A 103 -17.88 -11.35 0.69
C LYS A 103 -17.75 -12.70 1.38
N ASN A 104 -16.54 -13.20 1.57
CA ASN A 104 -16.28 -14.58 2.01
C ASN A 104 -15.89 -14.68 3.49
N GLY A 105 -15.64 -13.55 4.16
CA GLY A 105 -15.26 -13.51 5.58
C GLY A 105 -13.85 -14.01 5.89
N ALA A 106 -13.05 -14.36 4.87
CA ALA A 106 -11.69 -14.85 5.02
C ALA A 106 -10.81 -14.42 3.85
N ILE A 107 -9.50 -14.32 4.09
CA ILE A 107 -8.50 -14.18 3.04
C ILE A 107 -8.30 -15.55 2.39
N GLU A 108 -8.23 -15.59 1.07
CA GLU A 108 -7.90 -16.82 0.36
C GLU A 108 -6.38 -17.05 0.32
N LYS A 109 -5.90 -18.25 0.62
CA LYS A 109 -4.45 -18.54 0.72
C LYS A 109 -3.66 -18.20 -0.56
N GLY A 110 -4.29 -18.35 -1.74
CA GLY A 110 -3.67 -17.95 -3.01
C GLY A 110 -3.51 -16.43 -3.12
N PHE A 111 -4.53 -15.68 -2.69
CA PHE A 111 -4.51 -14.23 -2.71
C PHE A 111 -3.54 -13.65 -1.67
N PHE A 112 -3.40 -14.30 -0.52
CA PHE A 112 -2.39 -13.95 0.48
C PHE A 112 -0.96 -13.98 -0.09
N LYS A 113 -0.64 -14.97 -0.93
CA LYS A 113 0.68 -15.02 -1.60
C LYS A 113 0.87 -13.87 -2.58
N ILE A 114 -0.20 -13.48 -3.29
CA ILE A 114 -0.17 -12.34 -4.23
C ILE A 114 0.04 -11.04 -3.45
N SER A 115 -0.67 -10.85 -2.33
CA SER A 115 -0.48 -9.68 -1.44
C SER A 115 0.97 -9.60 -0.94
N LYS A 116 1.52 -10.72 -0.45
CA LYS A 116 2.93 -10.81 -0.02
C LYS A 116 3.93 -10.38 -1.10
N LEU A 117 3.69 -10.79 -2.34
CA LEU A 117 4.54 -10.39 -3.46
C LEU A 117 4.39 -8.90 -3.79
N ASP A 118 3.17 -8.37 -3.72
CA ASP A 118 2.93 -6.93 -3.91
C ASP A 118 3.61 -6.09 -2.83
N GLU A 119 3.46 -6.50 -1.57
CA GLU A 119 4.12 -5.89 -0.41
C GLU A 119 5.65 -5.92 -0.58
N LEU A 120 6.22 -7.07 -0.96
CA LEU A 120 7.65 -7.18 -1.24
C LEU A 120 8.09 -6.23 -2.37
N ALA A 121 7.32 -6.16 -3.46
CA ALA A 121 7.61 -5.25 -4.55
C ALA A 121 7.53 -3.78 -4.11
N ASN A 122 6.56 -3.40 -3.29
CA ASN A 122 6.42 -2.05 -2.74
C ASN A 122 7.58 -1.71 -1.79
N ALA A 123 8.05 -2.69 -1.02
CA ALA A 123 9.22 -2.53 -0.18
C ALA A 123 10.50 -2.27 -1.00
N LEU A 124 10.69 -3.03 -2.08
CA LEU A 124 11.80 -2.84 -3.01
C LEU A 124 11.73 -1.47 -3.68
N VAL A 125 10.56 -1.02 -4.11
CA VAL A 125 10.38 0.35 -4.64
C VAL A 125 10.82 1.39 -3.63
N GLY A 126 10.37 1.29 -2.37
CA GLY A 126 10.77 2.20 -1.30
C GLY A 126 12.29 2.21 -1.08
N LEU A 127 12.93 1.04 -1.05
CA LEU A 127 14.38 0.93 -0.92
C LEU A 127 15.13 1.50 -2.13
N THR A 128 14.71 1.18 -3.35
CA THR A 128 15.35 1.67 -4.57
C THR A 128 15.24 3.19 -4.68
N VAL A 129 14.08 3.77 -4.38
CA VAL A 129 13.90 5.22 -4.39
C VAL A 129 14.76 5.89 -3.31
N ALA A 130 14.82 5.33 -2.10
CA ALA A 130 15.69 5.84 -1.05
C ALA A 130 17.17 5.80 -1.44
N LEU A 131 17.62 4.71 -2.09
CA LEU A 131 18.99 4.60 -2.59
C LEU A 131 19.30 5.63 -3.68
N ILE A 132 18.39 5.82 -4.66
CA ILE A 132 18.55 6.82 -5.72
C ILE A 132 18.68 8.25 -5.16
N LEU A 133 18.04 8.54 -4.03
CA LEU A 133 18.09 9.87 -3.41
C LEU A 133 19.37 10.13 -2.59
N VAL A 134 20.09 9.08 -2.20
CA VAL A 134 21.30 9.15 -1.36
C VAL A 134 22.58 9.00 -2.19
N LEU A 135 22.50 8.30 -3.32
CA LEU A 135 23.58 8.14 -4.31
C LEU A 135 23.65 9.34 -5.26
#